data_AF-A0A2H0XRM0-F1
#
_entry.id   AF-A0A2H0XRM0-F1
#
_cell.length_a   1.000
_cell.length_b   1.000
_cell.length_c   1.000
_cell.angle_alpha   90.00
_cell.angle_beta   90.00
_cell.angle_gamma   90.00
#
_symmetry.space_group_name_H-M   'P 1'
#
loop_
_entity.id
_entity.type
_entity.pdbx_description
1 polymer ?
#
loop_
_entity_poly.entity_id
_entity_poly.type
_entity_poly.pdbx_seq_one_letter_code
_entity_poly.pdbx_strand_id
1 'polypeptide(L)'
;MMNCYQFKNSISSYIEEDINFKRRKEYEEHLQGCPECRLLHNRILQNKKRLASLPKVAVSDQFMYHLQNKILADRNARIRQSLQNGFSFKRIPSFAYGFAAALLAVVTVFFILQSQGVDSTTSGVPPVVQEQINQQPPFVSQPPVRQIAPAQQPIKNVLVADDTRSQIKPDSSDKDVQEDDQPVRHNPDYQNQIRTVKKQY
;
A
#
# COMPACT_ATOMS: atom_id res chain seq x y z
N MET A 1 16.97 45.79 3.81
CA MET A 1 17.73 45.97 5.07
C MET A 1 16.99 45.25 6.18
N MET A 2 17.67 44.35 6.88
CA MET A 2 17.11 43.57 7.99
C MET A 2 17.04 44.42 9.26
N ASN A 3 15.97 44.26 10.05
CA ASN A 3 15.86 44.90 11.37
C ASN A 3 16.31 43.96 12.50
N CYS A 4 16.49 44.48 13.71
CA CYS A 4 16.99 43.68 14.85
C CYS A 4 16.06 42.53 15.23
N TYR A 5 14.76 42.65 14.98
CA TYR A 5 13.79 41.58 15.27
C TYR A 5 13.95 40.41 14.28
N GLN A 6 14.00 40.73 12.99
CA GLN A 6 14.26 39.74 11.95
C GLN A 6 15.60 39.04 12.17
N PHE A 7 16.65 39.79 12.54
CA PHE A 7 17.96 39.25 12.89
C PHE A 7 17.89 38.21 14.01
N LYS A 8 17.15 38.52 15.08
CA LYS A 8 16.94 37.58 16.20
C LYS A 8 16.22 36.32 15.74
N ASN A 9 15.24 36.42 14.85
CA ASN A 9 14.51 35.26 14.34
C ASN A 9 15.37 34.40 13.39
N SER A 10 16.36 34.98 12.70
CA SER A 10 17.22 34.25 11.78
C SER A 10 18.53 33.74 12.40
N ILE A 11 18.77 33.99 13.68
CA ILE A 11 20.06 33.66 14.32
C ILE A 11 20.31 32.16 14.37
N SER A 12 19.28 31.35 14.66
CA SER A 12 19.38 29.89 14.72
C SER A 12 19.73 29.35 13.34
N SER A 13 18.93 29.74 12.33
CA SER A 13 19.14 29.39 10.93
C SER A 13 20.53 29.75 10.41
N TYR A 14 21.08 30.91 10.81
CA TYR A 14 22.44 31.29 10.42
C TYR A 14 23.51 30.41 11.09
N ILE A 15 23.38 30.16 12.40
CA ILE A 15 24.37 29.37 13.19
C ILE A 15 24.36 27.87 12.83
N GLU A 16 23.24 27.37 12.33
CA GLU A 16 23.03 25.99 11.86
C GLU A 16 23.27 25.84 10.35
N GLU A 17 23.70 26.92 9.68
CA GLU A 17 23.93 26.99 8.22
C GLU A 17 22.68 26.75 7.35
N ASP A 18 21.51 26.62 7.95
CA ASP A 18 20.19 26.48 7.32
C ASP A 18 19.60 27.86 6.95
N ILE A 19 20.34 28.63 6.15
CA ILE A 19 19.95 29.98 5.71
C ILE A 19 20.27 30.18 4.23
N ASN A 20 19.31 30.72 3.48
CA ASN A 20 19.52 31.02 2.07
C ASN A 20 20.55 32.15 1.87
N PHE A 21 21.18 32.18 0.69
CA PHE A 21 22.28 33.11 0.38
C PHE A 21 21.89 34.59 0.56
N LYS A 22 20.71 34.99 0.08
CA LYS A 22 20.23 36.38 0.19
C LYS A 22 20.11 36.80 1.65
N ARG A 23 19.45 35.98 2.47
CA ARG A 23 19.22 36.26 3.89
C ARG A 23 20.52 36.20 4.69
N ARG A 24 21.48 35.36 4.29
CA ARG A 24 22.83 35.34 4.87
C ARG A 24 23.54 36.68 4.67
N LYS A 25 23.50 37.23 3.44
CA LYS A 25 24.09 38.53 3.14
C LYS A 25 23.44 39.65 3.98
N GLU A 26 22.10 39.70 4.01
CA GLU A 26 21.36 40.68 4.80
C GLU A 26 21.67 40.58 6.31
N TYR A 27 21.88 39.36 6.80
CA TYR A 27 22.27 39.09 8.19
C TYR A 27 23.68 39.60 8.50
N GLU A 28 24.65 39.33 7.63
CA GLU A 28 26.04 39.78 7.78
C GLU A 28 26.16 41.31 7.70
N GLU A 29 25.43 41.94 6.77
CA GLU A 29 25.32 43.40 6.69
C GLU A 29 24.78 43.99 8.01
N HIS A 30 23.72 43.40 8.58
CA HIS A 30 23.17 43.84 9.85
C HIS A 30 24.15 43.63 11.03
N LEU A 31 24.91 42.53 11.03
CA LEU A 31 25.92 42.22 12.04
C LEU A 31 27.05 43.27 12.07
N GLN A 32 27.40 43.82 10.90
CA GLN A 32 28.39 44.90 10.77
C GLN A 32 27.83 46.25 11.23
N GLY A 33 26.53 46.51 11.02
CA GLY A 33 25.88 47.78 11.38
C GLY A 33 25.40 47.89 12.82
N CYS A 34 25.04 46.79 13.50
CA CYS A 34 24.43 46.83 14.82
C CYS A 34 25.30 46.19 15.92
N PRO A 35 25.83 46.96 16.90
CA PRO A 35 26.68 46.42 17.96
C PRO A 35 25.93 45.48 18.90
N GLU A 36 24.66 45.77 19.23
CA GLU A 36 23.82 44.92 20.09
C GLU A 36 23.60 43.53 19.50
N CYS A 37 23.26 43.47 18.21
CA CYS A 37 23.05 42.20 17.50
C CYS A 37 24.35 41.40 17.37
N ARG A 38 25.50 42.07 17.17
CA ARG A 38 26.82 41.42 17.19
C ARG A 38 27.15 40.82 18.55
N LEU A 39 26.85 41.53 19.63
CA LEU A 39 27.06 41.07 20.99
C LEU A 39 26.18 39.84 21.27
N LEU A 40 24.91 39.88 20.88
CA LEU A 40 24.00 38.73 20.97
C LEU A 40 24.53 37.51 20.20
N HIS A 41 24.93 37.68 18.95
CA HIS A 41 25.53 36.61 18.13
C HIS A 41 26.74 35.97 18.81
N ASN A 42 27.66 36.78 19.33
CA ASN A 42 28.83 36.29 20.03
C ASN A 42 28.48 35.53 21.31
N ARG A 43 27.48 35.99 22.08
CA ARG A 43 27.00 35.26 23.27
C ARG A 43 26.43 33.89 22.89
N ILE A 44 25.65 33.79 21.83
CA ILE A 44 25.09 32.51 21.38
C ILE A 44 26.20 31.57 20.89
N LEU A 45 27.17 32.07 20.13
CA LEU A 45 28.34 31.26 19.73
C LEU A 45 29.17 30.77 20.92
N GLN A 46 29.35 31.61 21.94
CA GLN A 46 30.03 31.20 23.17
C GLN A 46 29.24 30.12 23.91
N ASN A 47 27.92 30.25 24.00
CA ASN A 47 27.06 29.22 24.58
C ASN A 47 27.15 27.90 23.80
N LYS A 48 27.07 27.94 22.47
CA LYS A 48 27.25 26.76 21.60
C LYS A 48 28.59 26.07 21.88
N LYS A 49 29.69 26.83 21.98
CA LYS A 49 31.02 26.29 22.33
C LYS A 49 31.06 25.66 23.72
N ARG A 50 30.47 26.31 24.72
CA ARG A 50 30.39 25.78 26.10
C ARG A 50 29.60 24.47 26.15
N LEU A 51 28.45 24.43 25.48
CA LEU A 51 27.63 23.22 25.39
C LEU A 51 28.38 22.09 24.67
N ALA A 52 29.11 22.41 23.60
CA ALA A 52 29.93 21.42 22.89
C ALA A 52 31.11 20.89 23.73
N SER A 53 31.57 21.65 24.73
CA SER A 53 32.65 21.23 25.63
C SER A 53 32.19 20.36 26.80
N LEU A 54 30.89 20.15 26.97
CA LEU A 54 30.36 19.27 28.01
C LEU A 54 30.86 17.83 27.80
N PRO A 55 31.14 17.10 28.90
CA PRO A 55 31.59 15.72 28.80
C PRO A 55 30.52 14.87 28.13
N LYS A 56 30.94 14.03 27.18
CA LYS A 56 30.05 13.04 26.58
C LYS A 56 29.67 12.02 27.65
N VAL A 57 28.38 11.88 27.91
CA VAL A 57 27.85 10.87 28.82
C VAL A 57 27.75 9.55 28.06
N ALA A 58 28.48 8.53 28.51
CA ALA A 58 28.34 7.18 27.98
C ALA A 58 27.12 6.49 28.61
N VAL A 59 26.46 5.63 27.84
CA VAL A 59 25.44 4.71 28.37
C VAL A 59 26.13 3.50 29.00
N SER A 60 25.43 2.76 29.87
CA SER A 60 25.93 1.48 30.38
C SER A 60 26.20 0.51 29.23
N ASP A 61 27.21 -0.36 29.37
CA ASP A 61 27.60 -1.34 28.33
C ASP A 61 26.43 -2.23 27.86
N GLN A 62 25.49 -2.52 28.75
CA GLN A 62 24.32 -3.36 28.47
C GLN A 62 23.13 -2.60 27.86
N PHE A 63 23.23 -1.29 27.67
CA PHE A 63 22.10 -0.47 27.22
C PHE A 63 21.56 -0.95 25.87
N MET A 64 22.43 -1.20 24.89
CA MET A 64 22.03 -1.63 23.55
C MET A 64 21.38 -3.02 23.57
N TYR A 65 21.91 -3.92 24.38
CA TYR A 65 21.33 -5.24 24.60
C TYR A 65 19.91 -5.14 25.17
N HIS A 66 19.72 -4.36 26.24
CA HIS A 66 18.40 -4.15 26.84
C HIS A 66 17.42 -3.44 25.89
N LEU A 67 17.89 -2.45 25.14
CA LEU A 67 17.08 -1.72 24.16
C LEU A 67 16.58 -2.66 23.06
N GLN A 68 17.48 -3.44 22.47
CA GLN A 68 17.14 -4.40 21.42
C GLN A 68 16.13 -5.44 21.94
N ASN A 69 16.37 -6.00 23.12
CA ASN A 69 15.46 -6.97 23.72
C ASN A 69 14.07 -6.36 23.99
N LYS A 70 14.02 -5.11 24.45
CA LYS A 70 12.75 -4.41 24.68
C LYS A 70 11.99 -4.15 23.38
N ILE A 71 12.69 -3.74 22.31
CA ILE A 71 12.09 -3.54 20.99
C ILE A 71 11.53 -4.86 20.43
N LEU A 72 12.30 -5.95 20.55
CA LEU A 72 11.86 -7.27 20.10
C LEU A 72 10.70 -7.80 20.92
N ALA A 73 10.74 -7.64 22.24
CA ALA A 73 9.66 -8.04 23.14
C ALA A 73 8.36 -7.28 22.83
N ASP A 74 8.42 -5.95 22.64
CA ASP A 74 7.24 -5.14 22.29
C ASP A 74 6.66 -5.54 20.94
N ARG A 75 7.52 -5.72 19.92
CA ARG A 75 7.10 -6.19 18.60
C ARG A 75 6.41 -7.55 18.68
N ASN A 76 7.00 -8.49 19.41
CA ASN A 76 6.43 -9.83 19.59
C ASN A 76 5.13 -9.80 20.38
N ALA A 77 5.01 -8.94 21.39
CA ALA A 77 3.77 -8.74 22.14
C ALA A 77 2.64 -8.22 21.23
N ARG A 78 2.92 -7.23 20.37
CA ARG A 78 1.95 -6.72 19.38
C ARG A 78 1.51 -7.78 18.39
N ILE A 79 2.45 -8.59 17.88
CA ILE A 79 2.14 -9.71 16.97
C ILE A 79 1.25 -10.73 17.68
N ARG A 80 1.60 -11.13 18.91
CA ARG A 80 0.80 -12.07 19.71
C ARG A 80 -0.61 -11.54 19.98
N GLN A 81 -0.75 -10.27 20.35
CA GLN A 81 -2.05 -9.64 20.57
C GLN A 81 -2.88 -9.59 19.28
N SER A 82 -2.25 -9.32 18.13
CA SER A 82 -2.91 -9.36 16.83
C SER A 82 -3.38 -10.77 16.45
N LEU A 83 -2.58 -11.80 16.73
CA LEU A 83 -2.92 -13.20 16.46
C LEU A 83 -4.00 -13.73 17.41
N GLN A 84 -3.94 -13.40 18.70
CA GLN A 84 -5.00 -13.76 19.66
C GLN A 84 -6.34 -13.12 19.31
N ASN A 85 -6.32 -11.90 18.75
CA ASN A 85 -7.52 -11.24 18.25
C ASN A 85 -7.94 -11.70 16.84
N GLY A 86 -7.13 -12.51 16.15
CA GLY A 86 -7.33 -12.93 14.76
C GLY A 86 -8.21 -14.17 14.59
N PHE A 87 -8.28 -15.06 15.59
CA PHE A 87 -9.03 -16.32 15.52
C PHE A 87 -10.35 -16.26 16.31
N SER A 88 -11.12 -15.20 16.12
CA SER A 88 -12.52 -15.20 16.56
C SER A 88 -13.37 -15.84 15.47
N PHE A 89 -13.91 -17.04 15.71
CA PHE A 89 -14.88 -17.72 14.81
C PHE A 89 -16.08 -16.83 14.44
N LYS A 90 -16.35 -15.77 15.21
CA LYS A 90 -17.35 -14.73 14.91
C LYS A 90 -17.00 -13.78 13.75
N ARG A 91 -15.76 -13.77 13.24
CA ARG A 91 -15.32 -12.92 12.10
C ARG A 91 -15.26 -13.66 10.76
N ILE A 92 -15.70 -14.91 10.69
CA ILE A 92 -15.73 -15.65 9.43
C ILE A 92 -16.92 -15.10 8.61
N PRO A 93 -16.69 -14.58 7.38
CA PRO A 93 -17.79 -14.06 6.56
C PRO A 93 -18.76 -15.19 6.21
N SER A 94 -20.06 -14.89 6.16
CA SER A 94 -21.13 -15.87 5.88
C SER A 94 -20.89 -16.68 4.60
N PHE A 95 -20.22 -16.09 3.60
CA PHE A 95 -19.84 -16.76 2.36
C PHE A 95 -18.89 -17.97 2.57
N ALA A 96 -18.02 -17.96 3.58
CA ALA A 96 -17.07 -19.04 3.81
C ALA A 96 -17.78 -20.35 4.22
N TYR A 97 -18.88 -20.26 4.97
CA TYR A 97 -19.72 -21.41 5.29
C TYR A 97 -20.41 -21.97 4.04
N GLY A 98 -20.90 -21.09 3.15
CA GLY A 98 -21.49 -21.48 1.88
C GLY A 98 -20.48 -22.18 0.96
N PHE A 99 -19.24 -21.67 0.87
CA PHE A 99 -18.17 -22.30 0.11
C PHE A 99 -17.75 -23.65 0.69
N ALA A 100 -17.60 -23.75 2.02
CA ALA A 100 -17.31 -25.02 2.68
C ALA A 100 -18.42 -26.06 2.45
N ALA A 101 -19.70 -25.65 2.56
CA ALA A 101 -20.83 -26.51 2.26
C ALA A 101 -20.87 -26.95 0.79
N ALA A 102 -20.58 -26.04 -0.15
CA ALA A 102 -20.50 -26.36 -1.57
C ALA A 102 -19.37 -27.36 -1.88
N LEU A 103 -18.19 -27.19 -1.27
CA LEU A 103 -17.09 -28.16 -1.40
C LEU A 103 -17.48 -29.53 -0.86
N LEU A 104 -18.13 -29.59 0.30
CA LEU A 104 -18.63 -30.86 0.86
C LEU A 104 -19.69 -31.49 -0.05
N ALA A 105 -20.60 -30.70 -0.63
CA ALA A 105 -21.59 -31.18 -1.58
C ALA A 105 -20.95 -31.74 -2.86
N VAL A 106 -19.93 -31.07 -3.41
CA VAL A 106 -19.21 -31.57 -4.59
C VAL A 106 -18.48 -32.87 -4.29
N VAL A 107 -17.79 -32.96 -3.13
CA VAL A 107 -17.08 -34.18 -2.72
C VAL A 107 -18.06 -35.34 -2.51
N THR A 108 -19.20 -35.09 -1.87
CA THR A 108 -20.22 -36.12 -1.64
C THR A 108 -20.87 -36.59 -2.94
N VAL A 109 -21.24 -35.68 -3.84
CA VAL A 109 -21.77 -36.04 -5.17
C VAL A 109 -20.73 -36.82 -5.99
N PHE A 110 -19.47 -36.39 -5.98
CA PHE A 110 -18.38 -37.10 -6.65
C PHE A 110 -18.18 -38.51 -6.07
N PHE A 111 -18.26 -38.67 -4.75
CA PHE A 111 -18.15 -39.97 -4.10
C PHE A 111 -19.33 -40.89 -4.47
N ILE A 112 -20.56 -40.36 -4.51
CA ILE A 112 -21.75 -41.10 -4.94
C ILE A 112 -21.61 -41.56 -6.40
N LEU A 113 -21.17 -40.67 -7.30
CA LEU A 113 -20.95 -40.98 -8.72
C LEU A 113 -19.82 -41.98 -8.97
N GLN A 114 -18.83 -42.07 -8.08
CA GLN A 114 -17.82 -43.13 -8.15
C GLN A 114 -18.32 -44.45 -7.57
N SER A 115 -19.18 -44.41 -6.54
CA SER A 115 -19.75 -45.62 -5.93
C SER A 115 -20.83 -46.27 -6.78
N GLN A 116 -21.52 -45.49 -7.63
CA GLN A 116 -22.50 -45.96 -8.58
C GLN A 116 -21.86 -45.94 -9.97
N GLY A 117 -21.42 -47.08 -10.48
CA GLY A 117 -21.08 -47.20 -11.91
C GLY A 117 -22.27 -46.70 -12.73
N VAL A 118 -22.03 -45.75 -13.64
CA VAL A 118 -23.07 -45.06 -14.42
C VAL A 118 -23.80 -46.05 -15.32
N ASP A 119 -24.95 -46.58 -14.87
CA ASP A 119 -25.94 -47.20 -15.75
C ASP A 119 -26.84 -46.08 -16.32
N SER A 120 -26.48 -45.60 -17.50
CA SER A 120 -27.33 -44.71 -18.29
C SER A 120 -28.51 -45.50 -18.88
N THR A 121 -29.63 -45.61 -18.19
CA THR A 121 -30.90 -46.02 -18.81
C THR A 121 -31.79 -44.82 -19.10
N THR A 122 -31.68 -44.34 -20.34
CA THR A 122 -32.77 -43.78 -21.13
C THR A 122 -34.07 -44.55 -20.89
N SER A 123 -35.12 -43.88 -20.40
CA SER A 123 -36.51 -44.29 -20.59
C SER A 123 -37.45 -43.13 -20.27
N GLY A 124 -38.15 -42.68 -21.30
CA GLY A 124 -39.17 -41.64 -21.17
C GLY A 124 -39.60 -41.04 -22.51
N VAL A 125 -40.04 -41.88 -23.47
CA VAL A 125 -40.84 -41.42 -24.63
C VAL A 125 -42.24 -42.02 -24.48
N PRO A 126 -43.32 -41.21 -24.58
CA PRO A 126 -44.70 -41.66 -24.37
C PRO A 126 -45.24 -42.60 -25.49
N PRO A 127 -46.27 -43.41 -25.19
CA PRO A 127 -46.66 -44.60 -25.96
C PRO A 127 -47.42 -44.33 -27.28
N VAL A 128 -47.22 -43.19 -27.93
CA VAL A 128 -47.97 -42.82 -29.15
C VAL A 128 -47.22 -43.16 -30.45
N VAL A 129 -45.93 -43.55 -30.38
CA VAL A 129 -45.09 -43.76 -31.58
C VAL A 129 -44.97 -45.24 -31.98
N GLN A 130 -45.39 -46.19 -31.16
CA GLN A 130 -45.25 -47.62 -31.44
C GLN A 130 -46.28 -48.17 -32.44
N GLU A 131 -47.42 -47.52 -32.62
CA GLU A 131 -48.46 -48.00 -33.55
C GLU A 131 -48.14 -47.73 -35.03
N GLN A 132 -47.17 -46.87 -35.35
CA GLN A 132 -46.87 -46.49 -36.74
C GLN A 132 -45.72 -47.30 -37.39
N ILE A 133 -45.10 -48.24 -36.66
CA ILE A 133 -43.97 -49.05 -37.16
C ILE A 133 -44.45 -50.35 -37.83
N ASN A 134 -45.73 -50.73 -37.69
CA ASN A 134 -46.24 -52.01 -38.21
C ASN A 134 -46.90 -51.93 -39.59
N GLN A 135 -46.76 -50.83 -40.34
CA GLN A 135 -47.37 -50.66 -41.67
C GLN A 135 -46.46 -49.92 -42.67
N GLN A 136 -45.42 -50.56 -43.25
CA GLN A 136 -45.13 -50.52 -44.71
C GLN A 136 -43.92 -51.39 -45.14
N PRO A 137 -43.88 -51.88 -46.41
CA PRO A 137 -43.14 -53.05 -46.90
C PRO A 137 -41.72 -52.71 -47.44
N PRO A 138 -40.91 -53.70 -47.89
CA PRO A 138 -39.46 -53.65 -47.78
C PRO A 138 -38.71 -53.15 -49.02
N PHE A 139 -37.45 -52.74 -48.75
CA PHE A 139 -36.27 -52.70 -49.63
C PHE A 139 -36.27 -51.69 -50.79
N VAL A 140 -35.32 -50.75 -50.77
CA VAL A 140 -34.30 -50.55 -51.85
C VAL A 140 -33.03 -49.91 -51.26
N SER A 141 -31.91 -50.51 -51.64
CA SER A 141 -30.48 -50.27 -51.38
C SER A 141 -29.92 -48.94 -51.94
N GLN A 142 -28.86 -48.36 -51.33
CA GLN A 142 -27.68 -47.75 -52.02
C GLN A 142 -26.60 -47.10 -51.09
N PRO A 143 -25.36 -46.78 -51.55
CA PRO A 143 -24.08 -47.30 -50.99
C PRO A 143 -23.17 -46.23 -50.29
N PRO A 144 -21.95 -46.59 -49.81
CA PRO A 144 -21.18 -45.79 -48.85
C PRO A 144 -20.15 -44.86 -49.52
N VAL A 145 -19.88 -43.69 -48.92
CA VAL A 145 -18.75 -42.83 -49.32
C VAL A 145 -17.87 -42.44 -48.11
N ARG A 146 -16.80 -43.22 -48.01
CA ARG A 146 -15.40 -42.91 -47.67
C ARG A 146 -15.02 -41.52 -47.09
N GLN A 147 -14.30 -41.59 -45.96
CA GLN A 147 -13.48 -40.54 -45.32
C GLN A 147 -12.31 -40.06 -46.20
N ILE A 148 -11.80 -38.83 -45.98
CA ILE A 148 -10.36 -38.44 -45.87
C ILE A 148 -10.25 -37.05 -45.17
N ALA A 149 -9.20 -36.87 -44.36
CA ALA A 149 -8.83 -35.71 -43.53
C ALA A 149 -8.00 -34.61 -44.28
N PRO A 150 -7.08 -33.81 -43.65
CA PRO A 150 -7.28 -32.45 -43.11
C PRO A 150 -6.39 -31.33 -43.72
N ALA A 151 -6.55 -30.10 -43.18
CA ALA A 151 -5.65 -28.93 -43.12
C ALA A 151 -5.64 -27.87 -44.26
N GLN A 152 -5.81 -26.58 -43.90
CA GLN A 152 -4.81 -25.49 -44.04
C GLN A 152 -5.39 -24.08 -43.73
N GLN A 153 -4.66 -23.30 -42.92
CA GLN A 153 -4.70 -21.81 -42.76
C GLN A 153 -4.02 -21.13 -43.99
N PRO A 154 -4.04 -19.79 -44.26
CA PRO A 154 -3.94 -18.65 -43.32
C PRO A 154 -4.64 -17.33 -43.76
N ILE A 155 -4.42 -16.19 -43.06
CA ILE A 155 -3.97 -14.88 -43.61
C ILE A 155 -3.78 -13.81 -42.49
N LYS A 156 -2.52 -13.35 -42.45
CA LYS A 156 -1.84 -12.07 -42.14
C LYS A 156 -2.55 -10.82 -41.54
N ASN A 157 -1.84 -10.30 -40.53
CA ASN A 157 -1.60 -8.97 -39.97
C ASN A 157 -1.94 -7.69 -40.78
N VAL A 158 -2.37 -6.64 -40.06
CA VAL A 158 -2.01 -5.22 -40.31
C VAL A 158 -1.70 -4.52 -38.98
N LEU A 159 -0.52 -3.89 -38.91
CA LEU A 159 -0.08 -2.94 -37.88
C LEU A 159 -0.75 -1.57 -38.10
N VAL A 160 -1.11 -0.88 -37.02
CA VAL A 160 -0.98 0.59 -36.93
C VAL A 160 -0.49 0.95 -35.52
N ALA A 161 0.62 1.66 -35.47
CA ALA A 161 1.20 2.27 -34.27
C ALA A 161 0.46 3.57 -33.95
N ASP A 162 0.37 3.93 -32.66
CA ASP A 162 0.18 5.33 -32.29
C ASP A 162 1.02 5.67 -31.06
N ASP A 163 1.58 6.87 -31.15
CA ASP A 163 2.70 7.42 -30.41
C ASP A 163 2.15 8.62 -29.62
N THR A 164 2.23 8.66 -28.28
CA THR A 164 2.08 9.96 -27.59
C THR A 164 2.81 10.03 -26.25
N ARG A 165 3.78 10.96 -26.24
CA ARG A 165 4.62 11.43 -25.15
C ARG A 165 4.04 12.71 -24.54
N SER A 166 4.02 12.75 -23.19
CA SER A 166 4.28 13.91 -22.30
C SER A 166 3.47 15.21 -22.43
N GLN A 167 2.70 15.53 -21.38
CA GLN A 167 2.48 16.91 -20.90
C GLN A 167 2.40 16.91 -19.36
N ILE A 168 3.43 17.46 -18.71
CA ILE A 168 3.42 17.85 -17.29
C ILE A 168 3.09 19.33 -17.25
N LYS A 169 2.00 19.71 -16.58
CA LYS A 169 1.58 21.09 -16.35
C LYS A 169 1.99 21.50 -14.92
N PRO A 170 2.69 22.63 -14.72
CA PRO A 170 2.90 23.19 -13.39
C PRO A 170 1.66 24.02 -13.02
N ASP A 171 0.98 23.65 -11.94
CA ASP A 171 -0.08 24.46 -11.36
C ASP A 171 0.49 25.26 -10.19
N SER A 172 0.54 26.57 -10.38
CA SER A 172 0.79 27.59 -9.36
C SER A 172 -0.43 27.69 -8.45
N SER A 173 -0.23 27.56 -7.15
CA SER A 173 -1.24 27.96 -6.17
C SER A 173 -0.55 28.66 -5.01
N ASP A 174 -0.50 29.98 -5.11
CA ASP A 174 -0.41 30.88 -3.96
C ASP A 174 -1.56 30.57 -3.01
N LYS A 175 -1.24 30.35 -1.74
CA LYS A 175 -2.21 30.45 -0.65
C LYS A 175 -1.58 31.27 0.46
N ASP A 176 -2.05 32.51 0.54
CA ASP A 176 -2.02 33.33 1.73
C ASP A 176 -2.54 32.52 2.92
N VAL A 177 -1.72 32.41 3.97
CA VAL A 177 -2.16 31.90 5.27
C VAL A 177 -2.25 33.08 6.21
N GLN A 178 -3.48 33.41 6.54
CA GLN A 178 -3.88 34.35 7.57
C GLN A 178 -3.74 33.63 8.92
N GLU A 179 -2.80 34.06 9.76
CA GLU A 179 -2.61 33.55 11.13
C GLU A 179 -3.72 34.12 12.03
N ASP A 180 -4.62 33.24 12.46
CA ASP A 180 -5.67 33.54 13.44
C ASP A 180 -5.11 33.33 14.85
N ASP A 181 -5.27 34.34 15.69
CA ASP A 181 -4.65 34.51 17.01
C ASP A 181 -5.45 33.68 18.04
N GLN A 182 -5.01 32.44 18.32
CA GLN A 182 -5.57 31.62 19.41
C GLN A 182 -4.48 31.08 20.36
N PRO A 183 -4.71 31.16 21.69
CA PRO A 183 -3.70 30.82 22.69
C PRO A 183 -3.42 29.31 22.72
N VAL A 184 -2.12 28.98 22.67
CA VAL A 184 -1.58 27.61 22.68
C VAL A 184 -2.03 26.87 23.94
N ARG A 185 -3.02 25.98 23.79
CA ARG A 185 -3.36 24.95 24.79
C ARG A 185 -2.33 23.83 24.68
N HIS A 186 -1.55 23.63 25.73
CA HIS A 186 -0.58 22.54 25.84
C HIS A 186 -1.32 21.19 25.86
N ASN A 187 -1.14 20.37 24.82
CA ASN A 187 -1.70 19.03 24.70
C ASN A 187 -0.59 17.98 24.92
N PRO A 188 -0.65 17.15 25.99
CA PRO A 188 0.45 16.25 26.35
C PRO A 188 0.43 14.87 25.66
N ASP A 189 -0.30 14.67 24.55
CA ASP A 189 -0.37 13.36 23.89
C ASP A 189 0.44 13.29 22.58
N TYR A 190 1.76 13.10 22.72
CA TYR A 190 2.67 12.84 21.60
C TYR A 190 2.73 11.36 21.19
N GLN A 191 1.99 10.45 21.87
CA GLN A 191 2.18 9.01 21.66
C GLN A 191 1.53 8.45 20.39
N ASN A 192 0.67 9.20 19.70
CA ASN A 192 -0.19 8.66 18.65
C ASN A 192 0.16 9.05 17.20
N GLN A 193 1.34 9.61 16.92
CA GLN A 193 1.68 10.11 15.56
C GLN A 193 2.74 9.31 14.78
N ILE A 194 3.00 8.03 15.10
CA ILE A 194 3.90 7.22 14.28
C ILE A 194 3.20 6.82 12.96
N ARG A 195 3.29 7.69 11.94
CA ARG A 195 2.92 7.37 10.56
C ARG A 195 3.97 6.43 9.96
N THR A 196 3.62 5.17 9.72
CA THR A 196 4.46 4.22 8.99
C THR A 196 4.47 4.58 7.50
N VAL A 197 5.62 5.00 6.98
CA VAL A 197 5.83 5.14 5.53
C VAL A 197 5.99 3.75 4.92
N LYS A 198 5.01 3.32 4.13
CA LYS A 198 5.05 2.10 3.33
C LYS A 198 6.18 2.22 2.31
N LYS A 199 7.24 1.41 2.41
CA LYS A 199 8.19 1.22 1.30
C LYS A 199 7.57 0.24 0.31
N GLN A 200 7.36 0.70 -0.92
CA GLN A 200 7.11 -0.16 -2.07
C GLN A 200 8.45 -0.74 -2.54
N TYR A 201 8.47 -2.03 -2.83
CA TYR A 201 9.44 -2.68 -3.70
C TYR A 201 8.67 -3.14 -4.95
#